data_AF-A0A8J6IK99-F1
#
_entry.id   AF-A0A8J6IK99-F1
#
_cell.length_a   1.000
_cell.length_b   1.000
_cell.length_c   1.000
_cell.angle_alpha   90.00
_cell.angle_beta   90.00
_cell.angle_gamma   90.00
#
_symmetry.space_group_name_H-M   'P 1'
#
loop_
_entity.id
_entity.type
_entity.pdbx_description
1 polymer ?
#
loop_
_entity_poly.entity_id
_entity_poly.type
_entity_poly.pdbx_seq_one_letter_code
_entity_poly.pdbx_strand_id
1 'polypeptide(L)'
;MEHAAIDPFIFRLAIFVLAVFVGYYVVWSVTPALHTPLMAVTNAISSVIIVGALLAAAAGGASGEAGVSTWLGAVAVLLASVNIFGGFLVTQRMLAMYKKKS
;
A
#
# COMPACT_ATOMS: atom_id res chain seq x y z
N MET A 1 -5.17 -38.13 1.72
CA MET A 1 -5.84 -37.15 2.59
C MET A 1 -6.32 -36.03 1.70
N GLU A 2 -7.60 -36.05 1.37
CA GLU A 2 -8.27 -35.06 0.54
C GLU A 2 -8.20 -33.72 1.27
N HIS A 3 -7.33 -32.82 0.82
CA HIS A 3 -7.42 -31.43 1.27
C HIS A 3 -8.70 -30.92 0.65
N ALA A 4 -9.74 -30.69 1.45
CA ALA A 4 -10.91 -29.94 1.02
C ALA A 4 -10.40 -28.63 0.42
N ALA A 5 -10.39 -28.56 -0.91
CA ALA A 5 -9.87 -27.42 -1.64
C ALA A 5 -10.86 -26.28 -1.41
N ILE A 6 -10.55 -25.43 -0.42
CA ILE A 6 -11.29 -24.19 -0.21
C ILE A 6 -11.15 -23.39 -1.51
N ASP A 7 -12.26 -22.97 -2.09
CA ASP A 7 -12.24 -22.17 -3.32
C ASP A 7 -11.29 -20.97 -3.15
N PRO A 8 -10.33 -20.75 -4.07
CA PRO A 8 -9.38 -19.65 -3.96
C PRO A 8 -10.03 -18.28 -3.81
N PHE A 9 -11.24 -18.12 -4.36
CA PHE A 9 -12.06 -16.93 -4.18
C PHE A 9 -12.54 -16.78 -2.73
N ILE A 10 -13.12 -17.82 -2.14
CA ILE A 10 -13.59 -17.83 -0.75
C ILE A 10 -12.42 -17.58 0.20
N PHE A 11 -11.27 -18.19 -0.07
CA PHE A 11 -10.05 -17.97 0.71
C PHE A 11 -9.57 -16.51 0.67
N ARG A 12 -9.49 -15.89 -0.51
CA ARG A 12 -9.12 -14.47 -0.66
C ARG A 12 -10.15 -13.53 -0.05
N LEU A 13 -11.44 -13.86 -0.17
CA LEU A 13 -12.53 -13.10 0.44
C LEU A 13 -12.47 -13.15 1.97
N ALA A 14 -12.17 -14.32 2.55
CA ALA A 14 -11.98 -14.46 3.99
C ALA A 14 -10.81 -13.59 4.48
N ILE A 15 -9.67 -13.60 3.78
CA ILE A 15 -8.53 -12.71 4.10
C ILE A 15 -8.94 -11.24 4.01
N PHE A 16 -9.68 -10.85 2.98
CA PHE A 16 -10.15 -9.48 2.81
C PHE A 16 -11.03 -9.03 3.99
N VAL A 17 -12.02 -9.83 4.37
CA VAL A 17 -12.93 -9.52 5.49
C VAL A 17 -12.16 -9.44 6.81
N LEU A 18 -11.25 -10.38 7.07
CA LEU A 18 -10.40 -10.35 8.27
C LEU A 18 -9.49 -9.11 8.29
N ALA A 19 -8.91 -8.73 7.15
CA ALA A 19 -8.09 -7.53 7.06
C ALA A 19 -8.88 -6.24 7.35
N VAL A 20 -10.16 -6.16 6.95
CA VAL A 20 -11.04 -5.03 7.30
C VAL A 20 -11.25 -4.95 8.81
N PHE A 21 -11.53 -6.07 9.48
CA PHE A 21 -11.66 -6.09 10.94
C PHE A 21 -10.37 -5.63 11.62
N VAL A 22 -9.22 -6.16 11.20
CA VAL A 22 -7.92 -5.74 11.74
C VAL A 22 -7.69 -4.24 11.54
N GLY A 23 -7.94 -3.71 10.34
CA GLY A 23 -7.80 -2.29 10.05
C GLY A 23 -8.66 -1.40 10.94
N TYR A 24 -9.92 -1.78 11.16
CA TYR A 24 -10.84 -1.07 12.04
C TYR A 24 -10.32 -1.00 13.49
N TYR A 25 -9.94 -2.14 14.08
CA TYR A 25 -9.42 -2.16 15.46
C TYR A 25 -8.09 -1.41 15.60
N VAL A 26 -7.21 -1.49 14.60
CA VAL A 26 -5.94 -0.76 14.60
C VAL A 26 -6.19 0.76 14.63
N VAL A 27 -7.07 1.26 13.75
CA VAL A 27 -7.38 2.70 13.69
C VAL A 27 -8.12 3.19 14.94
N TRP A 28 -9.02 2.39 15.53
CA TRP A 28 -9.72 2.78 16.75
C TRP A 28 -8.79 2.90 17.95
N SER A 29 -7.71 2.11 17.98
CA SER A 29 -6.78 2.06 19.13
C SER A 29 -5.78 3.23 19.22
N VAL A 30 -5.88 4.24 18.35
CA VAL A 30 -4.96 5.39 18.33
C VAL A 30 -5.41 6.53 19.25
N THR A 31 -4.44 7.31 19.76
CA THR A 31 -4.75 8.51 20.55
C THR A 31 -5.27 9.66 19.68
N PRO A 32 -6.21 10.51 20.15
CA PRO A 32 -6.85 11.54 19.32
C PRO A 32 -5.88 12.53 18.66
N ALA A 33 -4.76 12.85 19.32
CA ALA A 33 -3.74 13.75 18.78
C ALA A 33 -3.01 13.18 17.55
N LEU A 34 -3.06 11.86 17.34
CA LEU A 34 -2.36 11.18 16.27
C LEU A 34 -3.21 10.92 15.02
N HIS A 35 -4.49 11.30 14.97
CA HIS A 35 -5.33 11.08 13.77
C HIS A 35 -4.77 11.79 12.53
N THR A 36 -4.23 13.00 12.66
CA THR A 36 -3.63 13.73 11.53
C THR A 36 -2.34 13.06 11.03
N PRO A 37 -1.37 12.69 11.90
CA PRO A 37 -0.26 11.83 11.50
C PRO A 37 -0.68 10.47 10.93
N LEU A 38 -1.71 9.83 11.49
CA LEU A 38 -2.22 8.55 11.02
C LEU A 38 -2.75 8.65 9.59
N MET A 39 -3.48 9.72 9.28
CA MET A 39 -3.98 9.99 7.93
C MET A 39 -2.81 10.07 6.92
N ALA A 40 -1.71 10.72 7.29
CA ALA A 40 -0.51 10.79 6.46
C ALA A 40 0.16 9.41 6.27
N VAL A 41 0.22 8.59 7.33
CA VAL A 41 0.71 7.21 7.24
C VAL A 41 -0.17 6.37 6.31
N THR A 42 -1.49 6.45 6.43
CA THR A 42 -2.40 5.67 5.57
C THR A 42 -2.30 6.08 4.11
N ASN A 43 -2.00 7.35 3.83
CA ASN A 43 -1.70 7.82 2.48
C ASN A 43 -0.43 7.14 1.93
N ALA A 44 0.66 7.12 2.72
CA ALA A 44 1.89 6.42 2.32
C ALA A 44 1.66 4.90 2.11
N ILE A 45 0.89 4.25 2.99
CA ILE A 45 0.57 2.80 2.90
C ILE A 45 -0.26 2.48 1.65
N SER A 46 -1.14 3.39 1.22
CA SER A 46 -1.94 3.20 0.00
C SER A 46 -1.09 2.97 -1.26
N SER A 47 0.19 3.34 -1.22
CA SER A 47 1.17 3.10 -2.27
C SER A 47 1.54 1.63 -2.49
N VAL A 48 0.88 0.67 -1.82
CA VAL A 48 0.96 -0.77 -2.15
C VAL A 48 0.68 -1.07 -3.63
N ILE A 49 -0.01 -0.15 -4.33
CA ILE A 49 -0.20 -0.15 -5.78
C ILE A 49 1.10 -0.27 -6.59
N ILE A 50 2.27 0.08 -6.00
CA ILE A 50 3.57 -0.07 -6.65
C ILE A 50 3.85 -1.52 -7.08
N VAL A 51 3.33 -2.52 -6.35
CA VAL A 51 3.46 -3.93 -6.72
C VAL A 51 2.82 -4.20 -8.08
N GLY A 52 1.61 -3.66 -8.30
CA GLY A 52 0.93 -3.78 -9.58
C GLY A 52 1.63 -3.00 -10.70
N ALA A 53 2.15 -1.81 -10.38
CA ALA A 53 2.90 -0.99 -11.33
C ALA A 53 4.18 -1.69 -11.82
N LEU A 54 4.91 -2.36 -10.92
CA LEU A 54 6.10 -3.15 -11.27
C LEU A 54 5.76 -4.34 -12.18
N LEU A 55 4.66 -5.05 -11.90
CA LEU A 55 4.19 -6.14 -12.76
C LEU A 55 3.81 -5.63 -14.16
N ALA A 56 3.14 -4.48 -14.25
CA ALA A 56 2.79 -3.87 -15.54
C ALA A 56 4.01 -3.36 -16.30
N ALA A 57 4.99 -2.77 -15.61
CA ALA A 57 6.24 -2.32 -16.19
C ALA A 57 7.09 -3.49 -16.71
N ALA A 58 7.05 -4.64 -16.04
CA ALA A 58 7.76 -5.84 -16.46
C ALA A 58 7.06 -6.59 -17.61
N ALA A 59 5.79 -6.28 -17.92
CA ALA A 59 4.99 -7.05 -18.86
C ALA A 59 5.49 -7.00 -20.32
N GLY A 60 6.10 -5.91 -20.77
CA GLY A 60 6.63 -5.79 -22.15
C GLY A 60 8.02 -6.37 -22.36
N GLY A 61 8.71 -6.81 -21.30
CA GLY A 61 9.99 -7.49 -21.41
C GLY A 61 9.90 -8.85 -22.11
N ALA A 62 8.70 -9.45 -22.16
CA ALA A 62 8.48 -10.79 -22.73
C ALA A 62 8.29 -10.82 -24.26
N SER A 63 7.94 -9.69 -24.90
CA SER A 63 7.62 -9.61 -26.33
C SER A 63 8.61 -8.79 -27.16
N GLY A 64 9.66 -8.22 -26.56
CA GLY A 64 10.66 -7.39 -27.27
C GLY A 64 10.15 -6.00 -27.71
N GLU A 65 8.84 -5.75 -27.59
CA GLU A 65 8.19 -4.47 -27.87
C GLU A 65 7.68 -3.86 -26.57
N ALA A 66 8.08 -2.61 -26.30
CA ALA A 66 7.55 -1.83 -25.19
C ALA A 66 6.07 -1.49 -25.44
N GLY A 67 5.17 -2.40 -25.06
CA GLY A 67 3.74 -2.19 -25.13
C GLY A 67 3.27 -1.05 -24.23
N VAL A 68 2.09 -0.50 -24.51
CA VAL A 68 1.46 0.59 -23.74
C VAL A 68 1.43 0.29 -22.23
N SER A 69 1.25 -0.98 -21.84
CA SER A 69 1.29 -1.44 -20.44
C SER A 69 2.63 -1.18 -19.76
N THR A 70 3.75 -1.32 -20.46
CA THR A 70 5.09 -1.12 -19.92
C THR A 70 5.34 0.35 -19.64
N TRP A 71 4.95 1.21 -20.58
CA TRP A 71 5.10 2.65 -20.42
C TRP A 71 4.20 3.19 -19.30
N LEU A 72 2.93 2.77 -19.26
CA LEU A 72 2.02 3.12 -18.17
C LEU A 72 2.50 2.57 -16.83
N GLY A 73 3.06 1.35 -16.80
CA GLY A 73 3.68 0.77 -15.62
C GLY A 73 4.85 1.60 -15.11
N ALA A 74 5.75 2.05 -16.00
CA ALA A 74 6.87 2.91 -15.64
C ALA A 74 6.43 4.25 -15.04
N VAL A 75 5.42 4.90 -15.64
CA VAL A 75 4.83 6.14 -15.09
C VAL A 75 4.16 5.87 -13.75
N ALA A 76 3.43 4.76 -13.61
CA ALA A 76 2.80 4.37 -12.35
C ALA A 76 3.82 4.11 -11.24
N VAL A 77 4.97 3.49 -11.55
CA VAL A 77 6.07 3.30 -10.58
C VAL A 77 6.63 4.65 -10.11
N LEU A 78 6.82 5.61 -11.01
CA LEU A 78 7.26 6.97 -10.66
C LEU A 78 6.26 7.65 -9.72
N LEU A 79 4.98 7.66 -10.08
CA LEU A 79 3.93 8.29 -9.26
C LEU A 79 3.77 7.61 -7.90
N ALA A 80 3.80 6.28 -7.86
CA ALA A 80 3.74 5.53 -6.62
C ALA A 80 4.96 5.82 -5.73
N SER A 81 6.16 5.91 -6.32
CA SER A 81 7.38 6.27 -5.60
C SER A 81 7.27 7.65 -4.94
N VAL A 82 6.77 8.66 -5.66
CA VAL A 82 6.54 10.00 -5.09
C VAL A 82 5.58 9.95 -3.90
N ASN A 83 4.50 9.18 -3.98
CA ASN A 83 3.58 9.01 -2.86
C ASN A 83 4.24 8.33 -1.65
N ILE A 84 5.01 7.26 -1.87
CA ILE A 84 5.80 6.57 -0.82
C ILE A 84 6.71 7.57 -0.11
N PHE A 85 7.63 8.19 -0.87
CA PHE A 85 8.65 9.06 -0.28
C PHE A 85 8.04 10.32 0.35
N GLY A 86 7.10 10.97 -0.35
CA GLY A 86 6.40 12.15 0.15
C GLY A 86 5.58 11.86 1.41
N GLY A 87 4.80 10.77 1.39
CA GLY A 87 3.96 10.35 2.50
C GLY A 87 4.77 10.02 3.75
N PHE A 88 5.85 9.25 3.62
CA PHE A 88 6.72 8.92 4.76
C PHE A 88 7.51 10.13 5.27
N LEU A 89 8.00 11.01 4.39
CA LEU A 89 8.75 12.21 4.80
C LEU A 89 7.86 13.20 5.57
N VAL A 90 6.63 13.42 5.10
CA VAL A 90 5.67 14.29 5.81
C VAL A 90 5.27 13.67 7.15
N THR A 91 5.01 12.36 7.19
CA THR A 91 4.70 11.65 8.43
C THR A 91 5.83 11.80 9.46
N GLN A 92 7.09 11.59 9.04
CA GLN A 92 8.26 11.75 9.92
C GLN A 92 8.32 13.16 10.51
N ARG A 93 8.07 14.20 9.70
CA ARG A 93 8.01 15.58 10.18
C ARG A 93 6.87 15.81 11.16
N MET A 94 5.69 15.22 10.91
CA MET A 94 4.56 15.30 11.81
C MET A 94 4.83 14.63 13.16
N LEU A 95 5.40 13.43 13.16
CA LEU A 95 5.75 12.70 14.39
C LEU A 95 6.90 13.36 15.15
N ALA A 96 7.85 13.99 14.45
CA ALA A 96 8.94 14.73 15.08
C ALA A 96 8.44 15.92 15.91
N MET A 97 7.30 16.52 15.57
CA MET A 97 6.69 17.60 16.37
C MET A 97 6.15 17.12 17.73
N TYR A 98 5.90 15.81 17.89
CA TYR A 98 5.47 15.21 19.14
C TYR A 98 6.62 14.69 20.01
N LYS A 99 7.86 14.71 19.51
CA LYS A 99 9.03 14.40 20.33
C LYS A 99 9.31 15.58 21.26
N LYS A 100 9.32 15.32 22.56
CA LYS A 100 9.72 16.30 23.58
C LYS A 100 11.15 16.75 23.28
N LYS A 101 11.36 18.07 23.16
CA LYS A 101 12.69 18.68 23.04
C LYS A 101 13.46 18.37 24.32
N SER A 102 14.38 17.41 24.27
CA SER A 102 15.45 17.26 25.26
C SER A 102 16.59 18.20 24.89
#